data_AF-A0A9D2AP03-F1
#
_entry.id   AF-A0A9D2AP03-F1
#
_cell.length_a   1.000
_cell.length_b   1.000
_cell.length_c   1.000
_cell.angle_alpha   90.00
_cell.angle_beta   90.00
_cell.angle_gamma   90.00
#
_symmetry.space_group_name_H-M   'P 1'
#
loop_
_entity.id
_entity.type
_entity.pdbx_description
1 polymer ?
#
loop_
_entity_poly.entity_id
_entity_poly.type
_entity_poly.pdbx_seq_one_letter_code
_entity_poly.pdbx_strand_id
1 'polypeptide(L)'
;DCNFIEREFEDYLLGKETDNISDCYAFLRKQTDKKMIRYANMNPGVLKKEFSGVKIQGLKSPLLTSFGICSDRFIKISRIVTANSDRLQRMFLNAVYSKVFKVVLSEDIALNSYDKKGIRYGELRALAYLRNSNGRISDFLNWDMEIMDIENQQNVDYTLFQVLGAYKKYVIHPDYIDHLILVHKYTSDIWKNGAKHLYFYTLHNQEHAIDLVKNIIKIVKIFSYLKISTYDYYLLFIACYLHDISMVRIAAEEDFLLDKDTSEEITAKLDSKWRSISSTNDLKKIIVESYKAVDGFFENKIRSSHGKDSGEEIRKRKELDFLEPSSRENIAAIAEGHMMDTRDIYFVKGSAKSKLLSSKFDKILLRFADLLDMRQHRVSAPILNHNIDNISPLSAFHWISHLVTEDYELTAEYGSPDSDSEPQGLTPGSITETVILSVFVNLSQFSKTSCDNSCVYGRLDEDTLSDTGFEIHMLDGGGKCTSDKCNFLCRWFNKKNAYLVQEMQALEAYLHRVPVKERFYDTRIIIRVIVSNPTRLSPELFEILKKQL
;
A
#
# COMPACT_ATOMS: atom_id res chain seq x y z
N ASP A 1 -10.14 39.05 27.56
CA ASP A 1 -11.21 39.01 26.54
C ASP A 1 -10.68 38.50 25.21
N CYS A 2 -11.54 37.99 24.33
CA CYS A 2 -11.15 37.31 23.10
C CYS A 2 -10.78 38.32 22.01
N ASN A 3 -9.61 38.94 22.17
CA ASN A 3 -9.02 39.96 21.30
C ASN A 3 -8.88 39.50 19.83
N PHE A 4 -8.98 38.20 19.58
CA PHE A 4 -8.95 37.63 18.24
C PHE A 4 -10.23 37.93 17.45
N ILE A 5 -11.41 37.73 18.04
CA ILE A 5 -12.69 37.93 17.30
C ILE A 5 -12.93 39.42 17.02
N GLU A 6 -12.58 40.28 17.98
CA GLU A 6 -12.67 41.74 17.83
C GLU A 6 -11.74 42.23 16.73
N ARG A 7 -10.48 41.76 16.72
CA ARG A 7 -9.51 42.09 15.68
C ARG A 7 -9.89 41.57 14.29
N GLU A 8 -10.37 40.33 14.18
CA GLU A 8 -10.81 39.77 12.89
C GLU A 8 -12.04 40.51 12.33
N PHE A 9 -12.94 40.97 13.21
CA PHE A 9 -14.09 41.78 12.82
C PHE A 9 -13.67 43.19 12.38
N GLU A 10 -12.72 43.82 13.07
CA GLU A 10 -12.16 45.12 12.68
C GLU A 10 -11.37 45.04 11.36
N ASP A 11 -10.55 44.01 11.16
CA ASP A 11 -9.76 43.83 9.95
C ASP A 11 -10.67 43.57 8.72
N TYR A 12 -11.77 42.84 8.89
CA TYR A 12 -12.82 42.69 7.88
C TYR A 12 -13.48 44.03 7.51
N LEU A 13 -13.85 44.85 8.50
CA LEU A 13 -14.45 46.16 8.27
C LEU A 13 -13.50 47.15 7.58
N LEU A 14 -12.19 47.00 7.79
CA LEU A 14 -11.16 47.87 7.22
C LEU A 14 -10.65 47.40 5.85
N GLY A 15 -11.19 46.31 5.29
CA GLY A 15 -10.79 45.78 3.99
C GLY A 15 -9.33 45.33 3.92
N LYS A 16 -8.72 45.04 5.08
CA LYS A 16 -7.36 44.51 5.14
C LYS A 16 -7.42 43.03 4.78
N GLU A 17 -6.71 42.61 3.74
CA GLU A 17 -6.43 41.18 3.55
C GLU A 17 -5.64 40.71 4.77
N THR A 18 -6.24 39.80 5.54
CA THR A 18 -5.64 39.25 6.75
C THR A 18 -4.54 38.25 6.38
N ASP A 19 -3.35 38.76 6.09
CA ASP A 19 -2.14 37.96 5.86
C ASP A 19 -1.56 37.32 7.14
N ASN A 20 -2.21 37.49 8.29
CA ASN A 20 -1.79 36.85 9.53
C ASN A 20 -2.61 35.58 9.78
N ILE A 21 -2.05 34.43 9.40
CA ILE A 21 -2.47 33.12 9.90
C ILE A 21 -2.17 33.09 11.41
N SER A 22 -3.07 33.65 12.20
CA SER A 22 -3.08 33.52 13.65
C SER A 22 -3.16 32.03 14.00
N ASP A 23 -2.20 31.51 14.76
CA ASP A 23 -2.27 30.15 15.33
C ASP A 23 -3.57 29.99 16.11
N CYS A 24 -4.53 29.29 15.51
CA CYS A 24 -5.88 29.11 16.06
C CYS A 24 -5.89 28.31 17.38
N TYR A 25 -4.76 27.69 17.75
CA TYR A 25 -4.56 26.97 18.99
C TYR A 25 -3.76 27.75 20.03
N ALA A 26 -3.23 28.94 19.75
CA ALA A 26 -2.33 29.67 20.66
C ALA A 26 -2.89 29.83 22.08
N PHE A 27 -4.17 30.21 22.19
CA PHE A 27 -4.85 30.32 23.49
C PHE A 27 -5.00 28.96 24.18
N LEU A 28 -5.49 27.95 23.47
CA LEU A 28 -5.71 26.62 24.01
C LEU A 28 -4.40 26.01 24.50
N ARG A 29 -3.32 26.13 23.74
CA ARG A 29 -1.97 25.70 24.10
C ARG A 29 -1.52 26.32 25.43
N LYS A 30 -1.59 27.65 25.54
CA LYS A 30 -1.23 28.38 26.76
C LYS A 30 -2.04 27.93 27.97
N GLN A 31 -3.35 27.72 27.80
CA GLN A 31 -4.21 27.32 28.91
C GLN A 31 -4.03 25.86 29.31
N THR A 32 -3.90 24.93 28.37
CA THR A 32 -3.67 23.51 28.69
C THR A 32 -2.30 23.32 29.35
N ASP A 33 -1.27 24.06 28.92
CA ASP A 33 0.04 24.05 29.57
C ASP A 33 -0.04 24.48 31.04
N LYS A 34 -0.82 25.52 31.34
CA LYS A 34 -1.00 26.03 32.71
C LYS A 34 -1.90 25.14 33.56
N LYS A 35 -3.04 24.69 33.01
CA LYS A 35 -4.14 24.07 33.78
C LYS A 35 -4.03 22.54 33.83
N MET A 36 -3.32 21.91 32.90
CA MET A 36 -3.21 20.45 32.79
C MET A 36 -1.79 19.93 33.08
N ILE A 37 -0.94 20.74 33.73
CA ILE A 37 0.44 20.37 34.05
C ILE A 37 0.58 19.05 34.82
N ARG A 38 -0.41 18.71 35.66
CA ARG A 38 -0.43 17.45 36.41
C ARG A 38 -0.32 16.23 35.50
N TYR A 39 -0.99 16.26 34.36
CA TYR A 39 -1.03 15.13 33.41
C TYR A 39 0.30 14.94 32.70
N ALA A 40 1.03 16.03 32.45
CA ALA A 40 2.36 15.96 31.86
C ALA A 40 3.37 15.19 32.75
N ASN A 41 3.14 15.16 34.07
CA ASN A 41 4.04 14.53 35.03
C ASN A 41 3.56 13.13 35.46
N MET A 42 2.41 12.67 35.00
CA MET A 42 1.90 11.34 35.36
C MET A 42 2.71 10.24 34.67
N ASN A 43 2.94 9.16 35.41
CA ASN A 43 3.42 7.91 34.81
C ASN A 43 2.27 7.17 34.09
N PRO A 44 2.58 6.25 33.16
CA PRO A 44 1.54 5.56 32.37
C PRO A 44 0.52 4.78 33.21
N GLY A 45 0.93 4.19 34.33
CA GLY A 45 0.05 3.39 35.19
C GLY A 45 -0.97 4.23 35.96
N VAL A 46 -0.58 5.43 36.39
CA VAL A 46 -1.49 6.42 36.99
C VAL A 46 -2.37 7.03 35.92
N LEU A 47 -1.80 7.39 34.77
CA LEU A 47 -2.55 7.97 33.65
C LEU A 47 -3.66 7.03 33.17
N LYS A 48 -3.42 5.71 33.16
CA LYS A 48 -4.46 4.70 32.84
C LYS A 48 -5.71 4.84 33.70
N LYS A 49 -5.56 5.18 34.99
CA LYS A 49 -6.69 5.33 35.92
C LYS A 49 -7.51 6.60 35.68
N GLU A 50 -6.95 7.56 34.94
CA GLU A 50 -7.64 8.79 34.57
C GLU A 50 -8.52 8.60 33.33
N PHE A 51 -8.47 7.46 32.64
CA PHE A 51 -9.30 7.18 31.47
C PHE A 51 -10.37 6.12 31.78
N SER A 52 -11.54 6.32 31.20
CA SER A 52 -12.61 5.32 31.07
C SER A 52 -13.01 5.28 29.60
N GLY A 53 -12.62 4.22 28.88
CA GLY A 53 -12.63 4.20 27.43
C GLY A 53 -11.79 5.35 26.88
N VAL A 54 -12.40 6.14 25.99
CA VAL A 54 -11.74 7.34 25.46
C VAL A 54 -11.80 8.53 26.40
N LYS A 55 -12.66 8.56 27.43
CA LYS A 55 -12.95 9.75 28.23
C LYS A 55 -11.92 9.93 29.34
N ILE A 56 -11.32 11.11 29.42
CA ILE A 56 -10.48 11.49 30.55
C ILE A 56 -11.32 12.04 31.72
N GLN A 57 -10.94 11.65 32.95
CA GLN A 57 -11.58 12.09 34.18
C GLN A 57 -11.51 13.61 34.32
N GLY A 58 -12.65 14.23 34.62
CA GLY A 58 -12.78 15.68 34.72
C GLY A 58 -13.39 16.35 33.49
N LEU A 59 -13.68 15.59 32.42
CA LEU A 59 -14.60 16.03 31.37
C LEU A 59 -16.01 16.23 31.95
N LYS A 60 -16.63 17.37 31.62
CA LYS A 60 -17.97 17.79 32.03
C LYS A 60 -18.88 17.95 30.82
N SER A 61 -20.19 18.01 31.06
CA SER A 61 -21.17 18.47 30.07
C SER A 61 -21.73 19.82 30.53
N PRO A 62 -21.60 20.91 29.74
CA PRO A 62 -20.97 21.03 28.41
C PRO A 62 -19.43 20.91 28.43
N LEU A 63 -18.83 20.34 27.37
CA LEU A 63 -17.40 20.01 27.31
C LEU A 63 -16.45 21.18 27.60
N LEU A 64 -16.75 22.37 27.07
CA LEU A 64 -15.89 23.55 27.23
C LEU A 64 -15.79 24.05 28.69
N THR A 65 -16.66 23.57 29.60
CA THR A 65 -16.58 23.85 31.05
C THR A 65 -15.53 22.99 31.77
N SER A 66 -14.93 22.03 31.08
CA SER A 66 -13.97 21.09 31.66
C SER A 66 -12.64 21.79 31.97
N PHE A 67 -11.99 21.38 33.07
CA PHE A 67 -10.64 21.80 33.47
C PHE A 67 -10.40 23.32 33.68
N GLY A 68 -11.44 24.16 33.58
CA GLY A 68 -11.31 25.62 33.73
C GLY A 68 -10.37 26.26 32.70
N ILE A 69 -10.32 25.68 31.49
CA ILE A 69 -9.52 26.18 30.36
C ILE A 69 -10.20 27.37 29.69
N CYS A 70 -11.52 27.28 29.46
CA CYS A 70 -12.33 28.32 28.85
C CYS A 70 -13.00 29.18 29.93
N SER A 71 -13.06 30.50 29.73
CA SER A 71 -13.77 31.43 30.62
C SER A 71 -15.29 31.29 30.49
N ASP A 72 -16.04 31.60 31.56
CA ASP A 72 -17.52 31.58 31.55
C ASP A 72 -18.12 32.48 30.46
N ARG A 73 -17.53 33.65 30.22
CA ARG A 73 -17.93 34.57 29.14
C ARG A 73 -17.82 33.88 27.77
N PHE A 74 -16.68 33.26 27.49
CA PHE A 74 -16.48 32.51 26.23
C PHE A 74 -17.48 31.37 26.09
N ILE A 75 -17.66 30.57 27.14
CA ILE A 75 -18.60 29.43 27.14
C ILE A 75 -20.02 29.91 26.82
N LYS A 76 -20.45 31.03 27.40
CA LYS A 76 -21.78 31.62 27.14
C LYS A 76 -21.94 32.05 25.67
N ILE A 77 -20.93 32.71 25.11
CA ILE A 77 -20.94 33.21 23.72
C ILE A 77 -20.82 32.05 22.72
N SER A 78 -20.02 31.03 23.03
CA SER A 78 -19.80 29.89 22.15
C SER A 78 -20.99 28.95 22.03
N ARG A 79 -22.03 29.08 22.88
CA ARG A 79 -23.20 28.18 22.89
C ARG A 79 -23.83 28.01 21.52
N ILE A 80 -23.99 29.11 20.78
CA ILE A 80 -24.58 29.10 19.43
C ILE A 80 -23.71 28.28 18.48
N VAL A 81 -22.39 28.49 18.50
CA VAL A 81 -21.44 27.75 17.66
C VAL A 81 -21.45 26.27 18.02
N THR A 82 -21.37 25.93 19.31
CA THR A 82 -21.36 24.53 19.78
C THR A 82 -22.68 23.81 19.56
N ALA A 83 -23.79 24.51 19.34
CA ALA A 83 -25.07 23.90 18.99
C ALA A 83 -25.17 23.54 17.50
N ASN A 84 -24.33 24.14 16.64
CA ASN A 84 -24.38 23.97 15.19
C ASN A 84 -23.11 23.30 14.61
N SER A 85 -22.03 23.21 15.40
CA SER A 85 -20.76 22.65 14.95
C SER A 85 -19.94 22.08 16.11
N ASP A 86 -19.37 20.90 15.85
CA ASP A 86 -18.45 20.22 16.76
C ASP A 86 -17.03 20.82 16.76
N ARG A 87 -16.74 21.77 15.87
CA ARG A 87 -15.38 22.28 15.66
C ARG A 87 -14.72 22.78 16.94
N LEU A 88 -15.41 23.61 17.72
CA LEU A 88 -14.83 24.16 18.96
C LEU A 88 -14.60 23.09 20.01
N GLN A 89 -15.51 22.13 20.13
CA GLN A 89 -15.38 21.00 21.05
C GLN A 89 -14.23 20.08 20.64
N ARG A 90 -14.09 19.84 19.33
CA ARG A 90 -13.00 19.06 18.77
C ARG A 90 -11.64 19.72 18.97
N MET A 91 -11.51 21.01 18.70
CA MET A 91 -10.28 21.77 18.99
C MET A 91 -9.93 21.72 20.48
N PHE A 92 -10.92 21.87 21.35
CA PHE A 92 -10.74 21.75 22.79
C PHE A 92 -10.21 20.38 23.19
N LEU A 93 -10.84 19.30 22.72
CA LEU A 93 -10.39 17.93 23.00
C LEU A 93 -9.01 17.64 22.39
N ASN A 94 -8.73 18.07 21.16
CA ASN A 94 -7.41 17.94 20.55
C ASN A 94 -6.33 18.61 21.42
N ALA A 95 -6.59 19.80 21.95
CA ALA A 95 -5.67 20.49 22.85
C ALA A 95 -5.45 19.75 24.18
N VAL A 96 -6.53 19.23 24.78
CA VAL A 96 -6.49 18.43 26.00
C VAL A 96 -5.68 17.14 25.78
N TYR A 97 -6.03 16.35 24.77
CA TYR A 97 -5.43 15.04 24.51
C TYR A 97 -3.98 15.18 24.03
N SER A 98 -3.68 16.17 23.18
CA SER A 98 -2.30 16.48 22.78
C SER A 98 -1.43 16.82 24.00
N LYS A 99 -1.97 17.55 24.99
CA LYS A 99 -1.24 17.84 26.22
C LYS A 99 -1.01 16.59 27.08
N VAL A 100 -2.03 15.75 27.21
CA VAL A 100 -1.98 14.52 28.02
C VAL A 100 -1.02 13.49 27.41
N PHE A 101 -1.08 13.28 26.10
CA PHE A 101 -0.24 12.33 25.35
C PHE A 101 1.13 12.89 24.95
N LYS A 102 1.41 14.15 25.30
CA LYS A 102 2.68 14.81 25.00
C LYS A 102 3.00 14.88 23.50
N VAL A 103 1.96 15.10 22.71
CA VAL A 103 2.05 15.30 21.25
C VAL A 103 1.89 16.78 20.95
N VAL A 104 2.63 17.27 19.95
CA VAL A 104 2.52 18.65 19.46
C VAL A 104 1.10 18.92 18.99
N LEU A 105 0.49 20.00 19.51
CA LEU A 105 -0.86 20.43 19.15
C LEU A 105 -0.88 20.98 17.72
N SER A 106 -1.63 20.30 16.85
CA SER A 106 -1.78 20.61 15.42
C SER A 106 -3.10 20.02 14.88
N GLU A 107 -3.51 20.44 13.69
CA GLU A 107 -4.53 19.76 12.86
C GLU A 107 -3.95 18.62 12.01
N ASP A 108 -2.62 18.51 11.95
CA ASP A 108 -1.96 17.44 11.21
C ASP A 108 -2.08 16.11 11.95
N ILE A 109 -2.43 15.06 11.22
CA ILE A 109 -2.50 13.69 11.74
C ILE A 109 -1.13 13.01 11.75
N ALA A 110 -0.13 13.59 11.07
CA ALA A 110 1.27 13.24 11.31
C ALA A 110 1.68 13.80 12.68
N LEU A 111 1.71 12.91 13.66
CA LEU A 111 1.91 13.25 15.06
C LEU A 111 3.40 13.37 15.37
N ASN A 112 3.78 14.46 16.02
CA ASN A 112 5.13 14.67 16.54
C ASN A 112 5.07 14.66 18.08
N SER A 113 5.69 13.66 18.73
CA SER A 113 5.84 13.67 20.18
C SER A 113 6.96 14.62 20.59
N TYR A 114 6.78 15.34 21.71
CA TYR A 114 7.85 16.09 22.35
C TYR A 114 8.43 15.35 23.58
N ASP A 115 7.95 14.14 23.86
CA ASP A 115 8.60 13.21 24.78
C ASP A 115 9.27 12.06 24.01
N LYS A 116 10.45 11.65 24.46
CA LYS A 116 11.26 10.64 23.76
C LYS A 116 10.68 9.21 23.85
N LYS A 117 9.41 9.05 24.27
CA LYS A 117 8.80 7.75 24.60
C LYS A 117 8.13 7.06 23.42
N GLY A 118 8.07 7.73 22.28
CA GLY A 118 7.36 7.25 21.10
C GLY A 118 5.83 7.43 21.26
N ILE A 119 5.11 7.32 20.16
CA ILE A 119 3.65 7.48 20.12
C ILE A 119 3.01 6.10 20.18
N ARG A 120 1.98 5.94 21.00
CA ARG A 120 1.25 4.68 21.16
C ARG A 120 0.01 4.62 20.26
N TYR A 121 -0.45 3.41 19.94
CA TYR A 121 -1.61 3.23 19.08
C TYR A 121 -2.87 3.92 19.61
N GLY A 122 -3.18 3.84 20.91
CA GLY A 122 -4.36 4.52 21.48
C GLY A 122 -4.29 6.04 21.36
N GLU A 123 -3.08 6.60 21.51
CA GLU A 123 -2.82 8.03 21.37
C GLU A 123 -2.99 8.47 19.91
N LEU A 124 -2.44 7.69 18.97
CA LEU A 124 -2.59 7.93 17.54
C LEU A 124 -4.05 7.86 17.11
N ARG A 125 -4.77 6.79 17.46
CA ARG A 125 -6.17 6.57 17.09
C ARG A 125 -7.06 7.72 17.60
N ALA A 126 -6.92 8.09 18.87
CA ALA A 126 -7.66 9.20 19.45
C ALA A 126 -7.35 10.55 18.78
N LEU A 127 -6.07 10.86 18.56
CA LEU A 127 -5.68 12.14 17.93
C LEU A 127 -6.00 12.18 16.43
N ALA A 128 -5.87 11.07 15.71
CA ALA A 128 -6.27 10.98 14.30
C ALA A 128 -7.77 11.27 14.13
N TYR A 129 -8.61 10.77 15.05
CA TYR A 129 -10.03 11.11 15.09
C TYR A 129 -10.25 12.60 15.38
N LEU A 130 -9.65 13.11 16.48
CA LEU A 130 -9.85 14.50 16.92
C LEU A 130 -9.27 15.55 15.96
N ARG A 131 -8.30 15.18 15.12
CA ARG A 131 -7.70 16.06 14.09
C ARG A 131 -8.36 15.89 12.72
N ASN A 132 -9.47 15.15 12.66
CA ASN A 132 -10.29 15.00 11.47
C ASN A 132 -11.53 15.89 11.57
N SER A 133 -11.70 16.79 10.60
CA SER A 133 -12.83 17.73 10.56
C SER A 133 -14.19 17.05 10.40
N ASN A 134 -14.23 15.83 9.87
CA ASN A 134 -15.45 15.05 9.63
C ASN A 134 -15.89 14.23 10.85
N GLY A 135 -15.08 14.16 11.90
CA GLY A 135 -15.43 13.44 13.12
C GLY A 135 -16.42 14.19 14.00
N ARG A 136 -17.42 13.48 14.50
CA ARG A 136 -18.39 14.00 15.46
C ARG A 136 -17.93 13.73 16.88
N ILE A 137 -18.17 14.68 17.76
CA ILE A 137 -17.72 14.60 19.15
C ILE A 137 -18.60 13.65 19.95
N SER A 138 -19.88 13.50 19.59
CA SER A 138 -20.75 12.46 20.13
C SER A 138 -20.16 11.07 19.91
N ASP A 139 -19.69 10.82 18.69
CA ASP A 139 -19.24 9.51 18.25
C ASP A 139 -17.88 9.20 18.90
N PHE A 140 -16.97 10.19 18.93
CA PHE A 140 -15.73 10.08 19.72
C PHE A 140 -16.03 9.71 21.18
N LEU A 141 -16.90 10.46 21.86
CA LEU A 141 -17.21 10.22 23.27
C LEU A 141 -17.95 8.91 23.53
N ASN A 142 -18.64 8.35 22.55
CA ASN A 142 -19.35 7.07 22.67
C ASN A 142 -18.54 5.90 22.10
N TRP A 143 -17.32 6.17 21.62
CA TRP A 143 -16.47 5.16 21.02
C TRP A 143 -16.01 4.14 22.07
N ASP A 144 -16.36 2.88 21.82
CA ASP A 144 -15.93 1.72 22.62
C ASP A 144 -14.47 1.35 22.35
N MET A 145 -13.56 2.30 22.63
CA MET A 145 -12.12 2.11 22.54
C MET A 145 -11.48 2.39 23.89
N GLU A 146 -10.75 1.40 24.41
CA GLU A 146 -9.93 1.55 25.61
C GLU A 146 -8.53 2.07 25.24
N ILE A 147 -8.33 3.39 25.32
CA ILE A 147 -7.08 4.08 24.95
C ILE A 147 -5.84 3.45 25.60
N MET A 148 -5.99 2.90 26.80
CA MET A 148 -4.90 2.40 27.64
C MET A 148 -4.95 0.88 27.84
N ASP A 149 -5.59 0.13 26.93
CA ASP A 149 -5.48 -1.33 26.90
C ASP A 149 -4.08 -1.79 26.45
N ILE A 150 -3.83 -3.10 26.46
CA ILE A 150 -2.50 -3.66 26.17
C ILE A 150 -2.10 -3.40 24.71
N GLU A 151 -3.03 -3.53 23.78
CA GLU A 151 -2.77 -3.36 22.34
C GLU A 151 -2.51 -1.89 21.97
N ASN A 152 -3.30 -0.98 22.53
CA ASN A 152 -3.21 0.46 22.32
C ASN A 152 -2.01 1.10 23.06
N GLN A 153 -1.40 0.40 24.02
CA GLN A 153 -0.16 0.84 24.68
C GLN A 153 1.12 0.49 23.91
N GLN A 154 1.03 -0.32 22.86
CA GLN A 154 2.17 -0.62 22.00
C GLN A 154 2.57 0.64 21.21
N ASN A 155 3.88 0.78 20.96
CA ASN A 155 4.39 1.85 20.11
C ASN A 155 3.94 1.63 18.67
N VAL A 156 3.58 2.73 18.01
CA VAL A 156 3.20 2.75 16.60
C VAL A 156 4.40 2.36 15.74
N ASP A 157 4.15 1.54 14.72
CA ASP A 157 5.08 1.36 13.62
C ASP A 157 5.16 2.66 12.81
N TYR A 158 6.33 3.31 12.80
CA TYR A 158 6.46 4.65 12.25
C TYR A 158 6.33 4.71 10.72
N THR A 159 6.35 3.58 10.02
CA THR A 159 6.12 3.56 8.57
C THR A 159 4.70 4.00 8.24
N LEU A 160 3.73 3.75 9.14
CA LEU A 160 2.35 4.24 9.03
C LEU A 160 2.24 5.74 8.75
N PHE A 161 3.13 6.56 9.35
CA PHE A 161 3.11 8.02 9.15
C PHE A 161 3.33 8.45 7.70
N GLN A 162 3.92 7.59 6.86
CA GLN A 162 4.11 7.88 5.44
C GLN A 162 2.78 7.95 4.65
N VAL A 163 1.70 7.35 5.16
CA VAL A 163 0.42 7.24 4.45
C VAL A 163 -0.76 7.84 5.22
N LEU A 164 -0.59 8.23 6.48
CA LEU A 164 -1.64 8.89 7.26
C LEU A 164 -2.24 10.09 6.51
N GLY A 165 -1.41 10.99 5.98
CA GLY A 165 -1.87 12.14 5.18
C GLY A 165 -2.71 11.72 3.96
N ALA A 166 -2.38 10.59 3.33
CA ALA A 166 -3.19 10.02 2.25
C ALA A 166 -4.55 9.53 2.76
N TYR A 167 -4.61 8.87 3.92
CA TYR A 167 -5.87 8.43 4.50
C TYR A 167 -6.81 9.62 4.78
N LYS A 168 -6.30 10.69 5.38
CA LYS A 168 -7.11 11.91 5.61
C LYS A 168 -7.60 12.56 4.31
N LYS A 169 -6.77 12.54 3.27
CA LYS A 169 -7.11 13.16 1.98
C LYS A 169 -8.09 12.34 1.15
N TYR A 170 -7.92 11.02 1.09
CA TYR A 170 -8.64 10.15 0.16
C TYR A 170 -9.75 9.32 0.81
N VAL A 171 -9.60 8.93 2.08
CA VAL A 171 -10.58 8.12 2.82
C VAL A 171 -11.50 8.99 3.69
N ILE A 172 -11.01 10.15 4.15
CA ILE A 172 -11.76 11.28 4.73
C ILE A 172 -12.46 10.98 6.08
N HIS A 173 -13.16 9.87 6.24
CA HIS A 173 -13.93 9.51 7.43
C HIS A 173 -13.02 8.96 8.55
N PRO A 174 -13.12 9.47 9.79
CA PRO A 174 -12.22 9.08 10.86
C PRO A 174 -12.34 7.61 11.28
N ASP A 175 -13.54 7.02 11.26
CA ASP A 175 -13.74 5.59 11.60
C ASP A 175 -12.99 4.68 10.62
N TYR A 176 -13.04 5.02 9.33
CA TYR A 176 -12.32 4.30 8.27
C TYR A 176 -10.80 4.47 8.38
N ILE A 177 -10.34 5.66 8.81
CA ILE A 177 -8.92 5.90 9.09
C ILE A 177 -8.47 5.07 10.29
N ASP A 178 -9.30 4.95 11.33
CA ASP A 178 -9.02 4.09 12.47
C ASP A 178 -8.87 2.62 12.08
N HIS A 179 -9.78 2.11 11.25
CA HIS A 179 -9.68 0.76 10.70
C HIS A 179 -8.38 0.55 9.92
N LEU A 180 -7.92 1.54 9.14
CA LEU A 180 -6.63 1.46 8.45
C LEU A 180 -5.43 1.45 9.41
N ILE A 181 -5.51 2.17 10.54
CA ILE A 181 -4.50 2.11 11.60
C ILE A 181 -4.47 0.72 12.24
N LEU A 182 -5.65 0.14 12.53
CA LEU A 182 -5.77 -1.20 13.08
C LEU A 182 -5.29 -2.29 12.13
N VAL A 183 -5.64 -2.21 10.84
CA VAL A 183 -5.17 -3.14 9.81
C VAL A 183 -3.65 -3.04 9.66
N HIS A 184 -3.08 -1.84 9.64
CA HIS A 184 -1.63 -1.65 9.61
C HIS A 184 -0.96 -2.34 10.80
N LYS A 185 -1.50 -2.14 12.02
CA LYS A 185 -1.01 -2.79 13.23
C LYS A 185 -1.07 -4.32 13.08
N TYR A 186 -2.22 -4.84 12.66
CA TYR A 186 -2.43 -6.28 12.48
C TYR A 186 -1.42 -6.88 11.50
N THR A 187 -1.24 -6.26 10.32
CA THR A 187 -0.25 -6.72 9.34
C THR A 187 1.16 -6.63 9.91
N SER A 188 1.53 -5.56 10.60
CA SER A 188 2.83 -5.46 11.27
C SER A 188 3.05 -6.60 12.27
N ASP A 189 2.04 -6.90 13.10
CA ASP A 189 2.11 -7.89 14.16
C ASP A 189 2.28 -9.33 13.65
N ILE A 190 1.49 -9.72 12.65
CA ILE A 190 1.57 -11.10 12.13
C ILE A 190 2.89 -11.36 11.38
N TRP A 191 3.45 -10.33 10.76
CA TRP A 191 4.68 -10.44 9.96
C TRP A 191 5.96 -10.29 10.80
N LYS A 192 5.87 -10.07 12.12
CA LYS A 192 7.03 -9.89 13.01
C LYS A 192 8.07 -11.01 12.93
N ASN A 193 7.63 -12.24 12.72
CA ASN A 193 8.51 -13.41 12.62
C ASN A 193 8.86 -13.79 11.17
N GLY A 194 8.43 -12.99 10.19
CA GLY A 194 8.51 -13.32 8.77
C GLY A 194 7.67 -14.54 8.39
N ALA A 195 7.85 -15.02 7.16
CA ALA A 195 7.16 -16.20 6.65
C ALA A 195 8.10 -17.42 6.63
N LYS A 196 7.75 -18.47 7.38
CA LYS A 196 8.58 -19.67 7.55
C LYS A 196 8.99 -20.33 6.22
N HIS A 197 8.03 -20.55 5.33
CA HIS A 197 8.22 -21.26 4.06
C HIS A 197 8.56 -20.32 2.89
N LEU A 198 8.69 -19.02 3.16
CA LEU A 198 8.90 -17.98 2.16
C LEU A 198 10.04 -17.06 2.58
N TYR A 199 11.06 -17.64 3.23
CA TYR A 199 12.16 -16.89 3.84
C TYR A 199 12.94 -16.03 2.83
N PHE A 200 13.11 -16.54 1.60
CA PHE A 200 13.75 -15.82 0.50
C PHE A 200 12.75 -15.28 -0.53
N TYR A 201 11.48 -15.17 -0.16
CA TYR A 201 10.54 -14.37 -0.93
C TYR A 201 10.60 -12.93 -0.42
N THR A 202 10.31 -11.95 -1.27
CA THR A 202 10.20 -10.55 -0.82
C THR A 202 9.10 -10.47 0.25
N LEU A 203 9.29 -9.60 1.26
CA LEU A 203 8.34 -9.53 2.38
C LEU A 203 7.07 -8.78 1.98
N HIS A 204 5.90 -9.38 2.16
CA HIS A 204 4.59 -8.79 1.87
C HIS A 204 3.96 -8.20 3.15
N ASN A 205 4.77 -7.44 3.88
CA ASN A 205 4.46 -6.88 5.19
C ASN A 205 3.82 -5.47 5.09
N GLN A 206 3.77 -4.72 6.20
CA GLN A 206 3.20 -3.38 6.25
C GLN A 206 3.94 -2.35 5.36
N GLU A 207 5.24 -2.52 5.12
CA GLU A 207 6.03 -1.61 4.27
C GLU A 207 5.65 -1.78 2.79
N HIS A 208 5.45 -3.03 2.36
CA HIS A 208 4.91 -3.35 1.05
C HIS A 208 3.54 -2.70 0.83
N ALA A 209 2.62 -2.90 1.78
CA ALA A 209 1.28 -2.33 1.70
C ALA A 209 1.28 -0.80 1.59
N ILE A 210 2.20 -0.12 2.29
CA ILE A 210 2.38 1.34 2.20
C ILE A 210 2.79 1.78 0.79
N ASP A 211 3.68 1.03 0.14
CA ASP A 211 4.09 1.35 -1.22
C ASP A 211 2.96 1.10 -2.22
N LEU A 212 2.16 0.05 -2.03
CA LEU A 212 0.94 -0.18 -2.82
C LEU A 212 -0.07 0.97 -2.67
N VAL A 213 -0.30 1.48 -1.46
CA VAL A 213 -1.16 2.65 -1.23
C VAL A 213 -0.67 3.87 -2.03
N LYS A 214 0.64 4.13 -2.02
CA LYS A 214 1.23 5.23 -2.80
C LYS A 214 1.09 4.98 -4.30
N ASN A 215 1.27 3.74 -4.75
CA ASN A 215 1.18 3.35 -6.16
C ASN A 215 -0.25 3.52 -6.67
N ILE A 216 -1.28 3.09 -5.91
CA ILE A 216 -2.69 3.31 -6.26
C ILE A 216 -2.97 4.80 -6.47
N ILE A 217 -2.51 5.66 -5.55
CA ILE A 217 -2.71 7.12 -5.66
C ILE A 217 -2.02 7.68 -6.90
N LYS A 218 -0.83 7.19 -7.25
CA LYS A 218 -0.14 7.58 -8.49
C LYS A 218 -0.94 7.12 -9.73
N ILE A 219 -1.33 5.85 -9.79
CA ILE A 219 -2.07 5.27 -10.93
C ILE A 219 -3.37 6.05 -11.18
N VAL A 220 -4.19 6.28 -10.14
CA VAL A 220 -5.47 7.00 -10.26
C VAL A 220 -5.27 8.46 -10.71
N LYS A 221 -4.14 9.08 -10.38
CA LYS A 221 -3.83 10.45 -10.87
C LYS A 221 -3.38 10.49 -12.32
N ILE A 222 -2.71 9.43 -12.78
CA ILE A 222 -2.13 9.38 -14.13
C ILE A 222 -3.16 8.92 -15.15
N PHE A 223 -3.95 7.88 -14.85
CA PHE A 223 -4.95 7.38 -15.78
C PHE A 223 -6.25 8.16 -15.66
N SER A 224 -6.51 9.07 -16.61
CA SER A 224 -7.66 9.98 -16.55
C SER A 224 -9.02 9.27 -16.50
N TYR A 225 -9.09 8.05 -17.03
CA TYR A 225 -10.32 7.24 -17.03
C TYR A 225 -10.59 6.53 -15.70
N LEU A 226 -9.56 6.21 -14.92
CA LEU A 226 -9.71 5.49 -13.65
C LEU A 226 -10.14 6.45 -12.55
N LYS A 227 -11.44 6.43 -12.21
CA LYS A 227 -12.01 7.20 -11.11
C LYS A 227 -12.62 6.26 -10.08
N ILE A 228 -12.27 6.47 -8.82
CA ILE A 228 -12.74 5.70 -7.67
C ILE A 228 -13.23 6.65 -6.57
N SER A 229 -14.19 6.18 -5.78
CA SER A 229 -14.79 6.93 -4.69
C SER A 229 -13.93 6.91 -3.42
N THR A 230 -14.26 7.76 -2.45
CA THR A 230 -13.71 7.73 -1.09
C THR A 230 -13.83 6.35 -0.43
N TYR A 231 -14.94 5.64 -0.69
CA TYR A 231 -15.17 4.32 -0.12
C TYR A 231 -14.38 3.22 -0.84
N ASP A 232 -14.19 3.33 -2.15
CA ASP A 232 -13.27 2.45 -2.90
C ASP A 232 -11.83 2.60 -2.37
N TYR A 233 -11.35 3.84 -2.13
CA TYR A 233 -10.03 4.07 -1.49
C TYR A 233 -9.91 3.37 -0.14
N TYR A 234 -10.96 3.41 0.68
CA TYR A 234 -10.97 2.74 1.98
C TYR A 234 -10.80 1.22 1.84
N LEU A 235 -11.58 0.58 0.96
CA LEU A 235 -11.50 -0.87 0.75
C LEU A 235 -10.17 -1.26 0.10
N LEU A 236 -9.72 -0.51 -0.90
CA LEU A 236 -8.44 -0.73 -1.59
C LEU A 236 -7.25 -0.63 -0.65
N PHE A 237 -7.20 0.40 0.20
CA PHE A 237 -6.09 0.56 1.13
C PHE A 237 -6.04 -0.58 2.14
N ILE A 238 -7.19 -1.08 2.62
CA ILE A 238 -7.20 -2.29 3.44
C ILE A 238 -6.73 -3.51 2.63
N ALA A 239 -7.17 -3.66 1.38
CA ALA A 239 -6.73 -4.76 0.53
C ALA A 239 -5.22 -4.75 0.29
N CYS A 240 -4.57 -3.58 0.17
CA CYS A 240 -3.10 -3.49 0.11
C CYS A 240 -2.42 -4.17 1.30
N TYR A 241 -2.99 -4.07 2.50
CA TYR A 241 -2.44 -4.71 3.71
C TYR A 241 -2.75 -6.20 3.84
N LEU A 242 -3.84 -6.67 3.22
CA LEU A 242 -4.39 -7.99 3.50
C LEU A 242 -4.36 -8.97 2.32
N HIS A 243 -4.08 -8.54 1.09
CA HIS A 243 -4.15 -9.42 -0.08
C HIS A 243 -3.20 -10.63 -0.01
N ASP A 244 -2.07 -10.48 0.69
CA ASP A 244 -1.06 -11.52 0.90
C ASP A 244 -0.98 -12.03 2.33
N ILE A 245 -2.04 -11.79 3.12
CA ILE A 245 -2.04 -12.13 4.55
C ILE A 245 -1.80 -13.61 4.82
N SER A 246 -2.25 -14.49 3.92
CA SER A 246 -2.08 -15.94 4.04
C SER A 246 -0.65 -16.41 3.79
N MET A 247 0.23 -15.58 3.21
CA MET A 247 1.61 -15.96 2.92
C MET A 247 2.45 -16.14 4.18
N VAL A 248 2.07 -15.54 5.30
CA VAL A 248 2.74 -15.74 6.59
C VAL A 248 2.35 -17.07 7.26
N ARG A 249 1.34 -17.77 6.72
CA ARG A 249 0.80 -19.00 7.32
C ARG A 249 1.85 -20.12 7.32
N ILE A 250 1.91 -20.82 8.44
CA ILE A 250 2.62 -22.10 8.53
C ILE A 250 1.68 -23.17 7.96
N ALA A 251 2.09 -23.82 6.88
CA ALA A 251 1.32 -24.90 6.27
C ALA A 251 1.18 -26.08 7.26
N ALA A 252 0.05 -26.77 7.19
CA ALA A 252 -0.24 -27.89 8.07
C ALA A 252 0.50 -29.14 7.59
N GLU A 253 0.88 -30.07 8.47
CA GLU A 253 1.57 -31.29 8.04
C GLU A 253 0.66 -32.16 7.16
N GLU A 254 -0.64 -32.13 7.45
CA GLU A 254 -1.69 -32.80 6.69
C GLU A 254 -1.73 -32.35 5.23
N ASP A 255 -1.26 -31.14 4.94
CA ASP A 255 -1.20 -30.62 3.58
C ASP A 255 -0.27 -31.42 2.68
N PHE A 256 0.80 -32.00 3.24
CA PHE A 256 1.73 -32.88 2.52
C PHE A 256 1.23 -34.33 2.55
N LEU A 257 0.75 -34.79 3.72
CA LEU A 257 0.34 -36.18 3.93
C LEU A 257 -0.90 -36.59 3.14
N LEU A 258 -1.82 -35.64 2.86
CA LEU A 258 -3.06 -35.90 2.13
C LEU A 258 -2.98 -35.54 0.64
N ASP A 259 -1.92 -34.85 0.21
CA ASP A 259 -1.68 -34.59 -1.20
C ASP A 259 -1.39 -35.92 -1.92
N LYS A 260 -1.95 -36.08 -3.12
CA LYS A 260 -1.86 -37.32 -3.91
C LYS A 260 -1.13 -37.12 -5.23
N ASP A 261 -0.45 -36.00 -5.40
CA ASP A 261 0.15 -35.61 -6.65
C ASP A 261 1.63 -35.29 -6.43
N THR A 262 1.92 -34.05 -6.00
CA THR A 262 3.31 -33.59 -5.84
C THR A 262 4.00 -34.30 -4.68
N SER A 263 3.32 -34.53 -3.55
CA SER A 263 3.92 -35.19 -2.39
C SER A 263 4.21 -36.68 -2.67
N GLU A 264 3.35 -37.37 -3.42
CA GLU A 264 3.58 -38.76 -3.86
C GLU A 264 4.77 -38.83 -4.83
N GLU A 265 4.89 -37.89 -5.77
CA GLU A 265 6.03 -37.82 -6.69
C GLU A 265 7.35 -37.59 -5.93
N ILE A 266 7.35 -36.66 -4.95
CA ILE A 266 8.49 -36.40 -4.08
C ILE A 266 8.85 -37.68 -3.31
N THR A 267 7.86 -38.33 -2.69
CA THR A 267 8.07 -39.52 -1.88
C THR A 267 8.63 -40.68 -2.70
N ALA A 268 8.10 -40.94 -3.89
CA ALA A 268 8.59 -41.98 -4.79
C ALA A 268 10.03 -41.72 -5.26
N LYS A 269 10.36 -40.47 -5.62
CA LYS A 269 11.72 -40.07 -6.00
C LYS A 269 12.68 -40.29 -4.83
N LEU A 270 12.31 -39.89 -3.62
CA LEU A 270 13.14 -40.04 -2.44
C LEU A 270 13.32 -41.51 -2.01
N ASP A 271 12.27 -42.34 -2.06
CA ASP A 271 12.37 -43.77 -1.76
C ASP A 271 13.33 -44.49 -2.73
N SER A 272 13.25 -44.16 -4.04
CA SER A 272 14.17 -44.71 -5.03
C SER A 272 15.64 -44.39 -4.74
N LYS A 273 15.92 -43.15 -4.30
CA LYS A 273 17.27 -42.70 -3.91
C LYS A 273 17.70 -43.31 -2.58
N TRP A 274 16.78 -43.46 -1.63
CA TRP A 274 17.07 -44.05 -0.33
C TRP A 274 17.55 -45.50 -0.47
N ARG A 275 16.92 -46.26 -1.37
CA ARG A 275 17.29 -47.65 -1.67
C ARG A 275 18.66 -47.79 -2.36
N SER A 276 19.20 -46.72 -2.96
CA SER A 276 20.50 -46.73 -3.64
C SER A 276 21.65 -46.17 -2.78
N ILE A 277 21.42 -45.92 -1.49
CA ILE A 277 22.44 -45.44 -0.56
C ILE A 277 23.55 -46.48 -0.39
N SER A 278 24.79 -46.06 -0.65
CA SER A 278 25.98 -46.89 -0.48
C SER A 278 26.95 -46.37 0.58
N SER A 279 26.79 -45.11 1.02
CA SER A 279 27.69 -44.46 1.97
C SER A 279 26.95 -43.51 2.93
N THR A 280 27.59 -43.19 4.05
CA THR A 280 27.10 -42.17 5.00
C THR A 280 26.97 -40.79 4.36
N ASN A 281 27.82 -40.46 3.38
CA ASN A 281 27.73 -39.17 2.67
C ASN A 281 26.50 -39.12 1.76
N ASP A 282 26.14 -40.23 1.12
CA ASP A 282 24.91 -40.30 0.31
C ASP A 282 23.67 -40.14 1.19
N LEU A 283 23.67 -40.77 2.38
CA LEU A 283 22.61 -40.59 3.37
C LEU A 283 22.46 -39.12 3.79
N LYS A 284 23.58 -38.44 4.13
CA LYS A 284 23.56 -37.01 4.48
C LYS A 284 23.01 -36.15 3.34
N LYS A 285 23.40 -36.43 2.09
CA LYS A 285 22.87 -35.72 0.91
C LYS A 285 21.38 -35.90 0.76
N ILE A 286 20.88 -37.14 0.87
CA ILE A 286 19.45 -37.42 0.74
C ILE A 286 18.65 -36.76 1.85
N ILE A 287 19.14 -36.70 3.10
CA ILE A 287 18.46 -35.95 4.17
C ILE A 287 18.28 -34.48 3.79
N VAL A 288 19.32 -33.84 3.24
CA VAL A 288 19.26 -32.44 2.80
C VAL A 288 18.33 -32.27 1.59
N GLU A 289 18.36 -33.19 0.62
CA GLU A 289 17.46 -33.17 -0.54
C GLU A 289 16.00 -33.35 -0.13
N SER A 290 15.71 -34.29 0.78
CA SER A 290 14.37 -34.50 1.34
C SER A 290 13.84 -33.23 2.00
N TYR A 291 14.65 -32.58 2.83
CA TYR A 291 14.29 -31.31 3.45
C TYR A 291 13.94 -30.25 2.39
N LYS A 292 14.80 -30.04 1.39
CA LYS A 292 14.57 -29.06 0.32
C LYS A 292 13.34 -29.37 -0.52
N ALA A 293 13.06 -30.65 -0.79
CA ALA A 293 11.90 -31.07 -1.56
C ALA A 293 10.59 -30.81 -0.81
N VAL A 294 10.56 -31.14 0.49
CA VAL A 294 9.39 -30.88 1.35
C VAL A 294 9.17 -29.38 1.56
N ASP A 295 10.23 -28.61 1.80
CA ASP A 295 10.12 -27.17 1.94
C ASP A 295 9.64 -26.51 0.64
N GLY A 296 10.19 -26.92 -0.51
CA GLY A 296 9.73 -26.46 -1.82
C GLY A 296 8.28 -26.83 -2.14
N PHE A 297 7.78 -27.97 -1.64
CA PHE A 297 6.35 -28.31 -1.73
C PHE A 297 5.50 -27.28 -0.98
N PHE A 298 5.84 -26.96 0.27
CA PHE A 298 5.08 -25.99 1.07
C PHE A 298 5.17 -24.57 0.52
N GLU A 299 6.37 -24.15 0.07
CA GLU A 299 6.55 -22.87 -0.64
C GLU A 299 5.58 -22.77 -1.82
N ASN A 300 5.58 -23.77 -2.72
CA ASN A 300 4.73 -23.76 -3.91
C ASN A 300 3.24 -23.79 -3.56
N LYS A 301 2.85 -24.58 -2.56
CA LYS A 301 1.46 -24.65 -2.11
C LYS A 301 0.97 -23.28 -1.65
N ILE A 302 1.69 -22.64 -0.73
CA ILE A 302 1.33 -21.29 -0.22
C ILE A 302 1.28 -20.29 -1.37
N ARG A 303 2.29 -20.28 -2.25
CA ARG A 303 2.34 -19.34 -3.39
C ARG A 303 1.22 -19.55 -4.40
N SER A 304 0.80 -20.78 -4.65
CA SER A 304 -0.23 -21.03 -5.67
C SER A 304 -1.64 -20.68 -5.19
N SER A 305 -1.90 -20.76 -3.88
CA SER A 305 -3.23 -20.53 -3.29
C SER A 305 -3.40 -19.21 -2.57
N HIS A 306 -2.33 -18.42 -2.35
CA HIS A 306 -2.36 -17.26 -1.44
C HIS A 306 -3.48 -16.26 -1.75
N GLY A 307 -3.76 -15.93 -3.01
CA GLY A 307 -4.86 -15.00 -3.34
C GLY A 307 -6.21 -15.48 -2.79
N LYS A 308 -6.51 -16.78 -2.94
CA LYS A 308 -7.73 -17.41 -2.40
C LYS A 308 -7.67 -17.55 -0.88
N ASP A 309 -6.57 -18.05 -0.36
CA ASP A 309 -6.40 -18.29 1.08
C ASP A 309 -6.49 -16.98 1.87
N SER A 310 -5.90 -15.90 1.37
CA SER A 310 -6.02 -14.56 1.94
C SER A 310 -7.45 -14.07 1.93
N GLY A 311 -8.18 -14.27 0.83
CA GLY A 311 -9.62 -13.98 0.77
C GLY A 311 -10.42 -14.73 1.83
N GLU A 312 -10.13 -16.01 2.06
CA GLU A 312 -10.78 -16.79 3.13
C GLU A 312 -10.43 -16.28 4.53
N GLU A 313 -9.17 -15.92 4.76
CA GLU A 313 -8.73 -15.35 6.04
C GLU A 313 -9.41 -14.01 6.32
N ILE A 314 -9.46 -13.12 5.33
CA ILE A 314 -10.14 -11.84 5.43
C ILE A 314 -11.61 -12.03 5.83
N ARG A 315 -12.29 -13.08 5.36
CA ARG A 315 -13.69 -13.35 5.72
C ARG A 315 -13.88 -13.95 7.13
N LYS A 316 -12.93 -14.74 7.62
CA LYS A 316 -13.14 -15.62 8.79
C LYS A 316 -12.36 -15.21 10.06
N ARG A 317 -11.25 -14.47 9.94
CA ARG A 317 -10.38 -14.11 11.08
C ARG A 317 -11.07 -13.20 12.08
N LYS A 318 -10.99 -13.52 13.38
CA LYS A 318 -11.65 -12.73 14.44
C LYS A 318 -10.93 -11.41 14.72
N GLU A 319 -9.63 -11.37 14.47
CA GLU A 319 -8.79 -10.19 14.63
C GLU A 319 -9.22 -9.04 13.70
N LEU A 320 -10.00 -9.35 12.66
CA LEU A 320 -10.57 -8.39 11.71
C LEU A 320 -12.05 -8.06 11.99
N ASP A 321 -12.60 -8.44 13.15
CA ASP A 321 -14.02 -8.23 13.50
C ASP A 321 -14.40 -6.75 13.69
N PHE A 322 -13.41 -5.85 13.77
CA PHE A 322 -13.65 -4.39 13.70
C PHE A 322 -14.08 -3.93 12.30
N LEU A 323 -13.92 -4.78 11.26
CA LEU A 323 -14.42 -4.53 9.92
C LEU A 323 -15.82 -5.15 9.75
N GLU A 324 -16.75 -4.36 9.21
CA GLU A 324 -18.10 -4.84 8.87
C GLU A 324 -18.07 -6.03 7.90
N PRO A 325 -18.93 -7.06 8.07
CA PRO A 325 -18.92 -8.26 7.21
C PRO A 325 -19.03 -7.96 5.71
N SER A 326 -19.84 -6.96 5.32
CA SER A 326 -19.97 -6.54 3.93
C SER A 326 -18.69 -5.90 3.39
N SER A 327 -17.97 -5.13 4.22
CA SER A 327 -16.67 -4.58 3.84
C SER A 327 -15.65 -5.71 3.68
N ARG A 328 -15.63 -6.67 4.60
CA ARG A 328 -14.74 -7.84 4.55
C ARG A 328 -14.95 -8.66 3.28
N GLU A 329 -16.19 -8.90 2.86
CA GLU A 329 -16.46 -9.60 1.59
C GLU A 329 -15.88 -8.85 0.39
N ASN A 330 -16.08 -7.53 0.32
CA ASN A 330 -15.54 -6.74 -0.80
C ASN A 330 -14.00 -6.73 -0.79
N ILE A 331 -13.38 -6.55 0.38
CA ILE A 331 -11.92 -6.59 0.53
C ILE A 331 -11.38 -7.97 0.12
N ALA A 332 -12.03 -9.05 0.55
CA ALA A 332 -11.65 -10.41 0.17
C ALA A 332 -11.76 -10.64 -1.34
N ALA A 333 -12.83 -10.17 -1.97
CA ALA A 333 -13.01 -10.28 -3.42
C ALA A 333 -11.99 -9.44 -4.22
N ILE A 334 -11.55 -8.29 -3.68
CA ILE A 334 -10.47 -7.48 -4.26
C ILE A 334 -9.14 -8.24 -4.13
N ALA A 335 -8.83 -8.75 -2.93
CA ALA A 335 -7.64 -9.56 -2.66
C ALA A 335 -7.57 -10.78 -3.59
N GLU A 336 -8.62 -11.59 -3.70
CA GLU A 336 -8.65 -12.75 -4.61
C GLU A 336 -8.38 -12.36 -6.07
N GLY A 337 -8.89 -11.20 -6.48
CA GLY A 337 -8.74 -10.66 -7.83
C GLY A 337 -7.29 -10.41 -8.26
N HIS A 338 -6.36 -10.24 -7.31
CA HIS A 338 -4.98 -9.94 -7.65
C HIS A 338 -4.25 -11.12 -8.32
N MET A 339 -4.70 -12.35 -8.06
CA MET A 339 -4.16 -13.59 -8.63
C MET A 339 -4.98 -14.16 -9.80
N MET A 340 -6.10 -13.54 -10.18
CA MET A 340 -6.96 -14.02 -11.27
C MET A 340 -6.34 -13.78 -12.65
N ASP A 341 -6.83 -14.48 -13.68
CA ASP A 341 -6.45 -14.20 -15.06
C ASP A 341 -6.99 -12.82 -15.48
N THR A 342 -6.20 -12.06 -16.24
CA THR A 342 -6.62 -10.75 -16.79
C THR A 342 -7.98 -10.79 -17.49
N ARG A 343 -8.34 -11.88 -18.18
CA ARG A 343 -9.64 -12.02 -18.85
C ARG A 343 -10.79 -11.99 -17.85
N ASP A 344 -10.63 -12.62 -16.69
CA ASP A 344 -11.65 -12.68 -15.64
C ASP A 344 -11.86 -11.33 -14.94
N ILE A 345 -10.91 -10.40 -15.09
CA ILE A 345 -11.03 -9.03 -14.60
C ILE A 345 -11.56 -8.12 -15.69
N TYR A 346 -10.87 -8.06 -16.83
CA TYR A 346 -11.09 -7.07 -17.87
C TYR A 346 -12.30 -7.35 -18.76
N PHE A 347 -12.81 -8.58 -18.84
CA PHE A 347 -13.98 -8.89 -19.68
C PHE A 347 -15.30 -8.86 -18.90
N VAL A 348 -15.25 -8.71 -17.58
CA VAL A 348 -16.44 -8.48 -16.76
C VAL A 348 -17.03 -7.11 -17.08
N LYS A 349 -18.36 -7.05 -17.22
CA LYS A 349 -19.09 -5.79 -17.48
C LYS A 349 -18.84 -4.80 -16.34
N GLY A 350 -18.32 -3.63 -16.67
CA GLY A 350 -18.12 -2.54 -15.70
C GLY A 350 -19.47 -2.06 -15.15
N SER A 351 -19.53 -1.79 -13.84
CA SER A 351 -20.73 -1.27 -13.17
C SER A 351 -20.45 -0.06 -12.28
N ALA A 352 -19.27 0.56 -12.42
CA ALA A 352 -18.81 1.70 -11.61
C ALA A 352 -19.78 2.90 -11.63
N LYS A 353 -20.43 3.17 -12.77
CA LYS A 353 -21.38 4.29 -12.91
C LYS A 353 -22.73 4.04 -12.20
N SER A 354 -23.05 2.78 -11.89
CA SER A 354 -24.37 2.38 -11.37
C SER A 354 -24.31 1.65 -10.03
N LYS A 355 -23.14 1.57 -9.40
CA LYS A 355 -22.92 0.93 -8.11
C LYS A 355 -22.08 1.82 -7.21
N LEU A 356 -22.24 1.61 -5.90
CA LEU A 356 -21.43 2.27 -4.88
C LEU A 356 -19.94 1.90 -4.99
N LEU A 357 -19.65 0.71 -5.53
CA LEU A 357 -18.31 0.13 -5.60
C LEU A 357 -17.91 -0.16 -7.03
N SER A 358 -16.65 0.16 -7.35
CA SER A 358 -16.05 -0.20 -8.62
C SER A 358 -15.17 -1.44 -8.50
N SER A 359 -15.76 -2.58 -8.14
CA SER A 359 -15.03 -3.85 -7.93
C SER A 359 -14.07 -4.22 -9.08
N LYS A 360 -14.38 -3.83 -10.32
CA LYS A 360 -13.46 -3.99 -11.46
C LYS A 360 -12.24 -3.09 -11.36
N PHE A 361 -12.42 -1.79 -11.11
CA PHE A 361 -11.30 -0.86 -10.96
C PHE A 361 -10.49 -1.16 -9.73
N ASP A 362 -11.11 -1.58 -8.63
CA ASP A 362 -10.39 -1.93 -7.40
C ASP A 362 -9.43 -3.11 -7.64
N LYS A 363 -9.90 -4.15 -8.35
CA LYS A 363 -9.04 -5.28 -8.72
C LYS A 363 -7.91 -4.87 -9.67
N ILE A 364 -8.21 -4.06 -10.69
CA ILE A 364 -7.20 -3.53 -11.62
C ILE A 364 -6.14 -2.72 -10.86
N LEU A 365 -6.56 -1.83 -9.96
CA LEU A 365 -5.68 -0.96 -9.21
C LEU A 365 -4.79 -1.73 -8.24
N LEU A 366 -5.32 -2.73 -7.53
CA LEU A 366 -4.49 -3.56 -6.66
C LEU A 366 -3.45 -4.35 -7.46
N ARG A 367 -3.88 -5.02 -8.54
CA ARG A 367 -2.99 -5.78 -9.44
C ARG A 367 -1.85 -4.93 -9.97
N PHE A 368 -2.19 -3.76 -10.49
CA PHE A 368 -1.19 -2.88 -11.09
C PHE A 368 -0.28 -2.27 -10.02
N ALA A 369 -0.82 -1.87 -8.86
CA ALA A 369 -0.02 -1.33 -7.77
C ALA A 369 1.01 -2.34 -7.22
N ASP A 370 0.61 -3.61 -7.13
CA ASP A 370 1.48 -4.72 -6.73
C ASP A 370 2.58 -4.98 -7.76
N LEU A 371 2.23 -5.04 -9.05
CA LEU A 371 3.20 -5.21 -10.14
C LEU A 371 4.21 -4.05 -10.24
N LEU A 372 3.87 -2.86 -9.75
CA LEU A 372 4.78 -1.70 -9.66
C LEU A 372 5.74 -1.76 -8.45
N ASP A 373 5.57 -2.70 -7.52
CA ASP A 373 6.47 -2.90 -6.38
C ASP A 373 7.77 -3.64 -6.78
N MET A 374 8.52 -3.06 -7.72
CA MET A 374 9.70 -3.68 -8.33
C MET A 374 11.04 -3.11 -7.83
N ARG A 375 11.01 -2.09 -6.98
CA ARG A 375 12.19 -1.30 -6.60
C ARG A 375 13.19 -2.07 -5.74
N GLN A 376 14.46 -1.63 -5.78
CA GLN A 376 15.58 -2.26 -5.06
C GLN A 376 15.47 -2.24 -3.53
N HIS A 377 14.76 -1.28 -2.93
CA HIS A 377 14.66 -1.18 -1.46
C HIS A 377 13.87 -2.34 -0.83
N ARG A 378 13.22 -3.15 -1.66
CA ARG A 378 12.46 -4.34 -1.25
C ARG A 378 13.36 -5.51 -0.85
N VAL A 379 14.64 -5.44 -1.17
CA VAL A 379 15.63 -6.49 -0.85
C VAL A 379 16.89 -5.88 -0.24
N SER A 380 17.60 -6.70 0.53
CA SER A 380 18.85 -6.31 1.17
C SER A 380 20.02 -7.03 0.50
N ALA A 381 20.90 -6.29 -0.17
CA ALA A 381 22.11 -6.85 -0.77
C ALA A 381 23.00 -7.62 0.23
N PRO A 382 23.20 -7.14 1.49
CA PRO A 382 23.87 -7.95 2.51
C PRO A 382 23.21 -9.30 2.79
N ILE A 383 21.88 -9.36 2.87
CA ILE A 383 21.16 -10.62 3.10
C ILE A 383 21.34 -11.56 1.91
N LEU A 384 21.22 -11.05 0.68
CA LEU A 384 21.44 -11.82 -0.53
C LEU A 384 22.85 -12.42 -0.56
N ASN A 385 23.87 -11.59 -0.37
CA ASN A 385 25.27 -12.00 -0.47
C ASN A 385 25.65 -13.05 0.59
N HIS A 386 25.08 -12.99 1.80
CA HIS A 386 25.33 -14.00 2.83
C HIS A 386 24.64 -15.34 2.57
N ASN A 387 23.60 -15.36 1.74
CA ASN A 387 22.73 -16.53 1.60
C ASN A 387 22.64 -17.07 0.17
N ILE A 388 23.35 -16.50 -0.81
CA ILE A 388 23.19 -16.83 -2.23
C ILE A 388 23.28 -18.33 -2.53
N ASP A 389 24.17 -19.05 -1.85
CA ASP A 389 24.36 -20.51 -1.97
C ASP A 389 23.17 -21.34 -1.42
N ASN A 390 22.34 -20.74 -0.58
CA ASN A 390 21.22 -21.37 0.10
C ASN A 390 19.86 -20.93 -0.47
N ILE A 391 19.84 -19.97 -1.40
CA ILE A 391 18.61 -19.46 -2.03
C ILE A 391 18.27 -20.31 -3.27
N SER A 392 16.98 -20.57 -3.49
CA SER A 392 16.54 -21.25 -4.70
C SER A 392 16.85 -20.39 -5.95
N PRO A 393 17.16 -20.99 -7.12
CA PRO A 393 17.51 -20.22 -8.32
C PRO A 393 16.43 -19.19 -8.73
N LEU A 394 15.16 -19.53 -8.53
CA LEU A 394 14.03 -18.64 -8.81
C LEU A 394 14.00 -17.45 -7.85
N SER A 395 14.11 -17.69 -6.54
CA SER A 395 14.13 -16.62 -5.53
C SER A 395 15.35 -15.71 -5.70
N ALA A 396 16.52 -16.29 -6.02
CA ALA A 396 17.73 -15.52 -6.31
C ALA A 396 17.52 -14.61 -7.54
N PHE A 397 16.90 -15.11 -8.61
CA PHE A 397 16.55 -14.30 -9.78
C PHE A 397 15.62 -13.14 -9.42
N HIS A 398 14.59 -13.37 -8.62
CA HIS A 398 13.68 -12.30 -8.18
C HIS A 398 14.42 -11.24 -7.34
N TRP A 399 15.26 -11.65 -6.39
CA TRP A 399 16.02 -10.75 -5.54
C TRP A 399 17.03 -9.91 -6.32
N ILE A 400 17.79 -10.54 -7.21
CA ILE A 400 18.74 -9.84 -8.06
C ILE A 400 17.99 -8.87 -8.98
N SER A 401 16.81 -9.25 -9.49
CA SER A 401 16.00 -8.37 -10.33
C SER A 401 15.48 -7.13 -9.57
N HIS A 402 15.16 -7.25 -8.28
CA HIS A 402 14.89 -6.07 -7.45
C HIS A 402 16.14 -5.20 -7.31
N LEU A 403 17.31 -5.78 -6.99
CA LEU A 403 18.57 -5.02 -6.92
C LEU A 403 18.92 -4.31 -8.23
N VAL A 404 18.51 -4.88 -9.37
CA VAL A 404 18.73 -4.29 -10.69
C VAL A 404 17.83 -3.09 -10.96
N THR A 405 16.63 -3.07 -10.37
CA THR A 405 15.60 -2.08 -10.66
C THR A 405 15.68 -0.94 -9.65
N GLU A 406 16.27 0.18 -10.04
CA GLU A 406 16.53 1.29 -9.13
C GLU A 406 15.26 2.00 -8.71
N ASP A 407 14.45 2.39 -9.70
CA ASP A 407 13.19 3.10 -9.49
C ASP A 407 12.28 2.94 -10.73
N TYR A 408 11.08 3.50 -10.64
CA TYR A 408 10.21 3.70 -11.80
C TYR A 408 9.50 5.05 -11.71
N GLU A 409 9.14 5.58 -12.87
CA GLU A 409 8.32 6.78 -12.99
C GLU A 409 7.09 6.49 -13.86
N LEU A 410 5.93 6.98 -13.44
CA LEU A 410 4.69 6.86 -14.18
C LEU A 410 4.18 8.27 -14.48
N THR A 411 4.12 8.63 -15.76
CA THR A 411 3.71 9.96 -16.24
C THR A 411 2.62 9.85 -17.31
N ALA A 412 1.94 10.96 -17.60
CA ALA A 412 1.03 11.08 -18.73
C ALA A 412 1.34 12.35 -19.52
N GLU A 413 1.40 12.19 -20.83
CA GLU A 413 1.50 13.27 -21.81
C GLU A 413 0.16 13.39 -22.55
N TYR A 414 -0.27 14.62 -22.83
CA TYR A 414 -1.54 14.89 -23.50
C TYR A 414 -1.31 15.60 -24.82
N GLY A 415 -1.91 15.10 -25.88
CA GLY A 415 -1.84 15.65 -27.23
C GLY A 415 -3.20 15.76 -27.89
N SER A 416 -3.22 16.44 -29.04
CA SER A 416 -4.35 16.39 -29.97
C SER A 416 -4.16 15.23 -30.95
N PRO A 417 -5.25 14.62 -31.45
CA PRO A 417 -5.15 13.61 -32.50
C PRO A 417 -4.41 14.18 -33.72
N ASP A 418 -3.55 13.38 -34.35
CA ASP A 418 -2.66 13.76 -35.45
C ASP A 418 -3.37 14.21 -36.75
N SER A 419 -4.69 14.40 -36.75
CA SER A 419 -5.46 14.75 -37.94
C SER A 419 -5.87 16.24 -37.96
N ASP A 420 -5.34 16.97 -38.94
CA ASP A 420 -5.76 18.34 -39.30
C ASP A 420 -7.25 18.44 -39.76
N SER A 421 -7.96 17.31 -39.81
CA SER A 421 -9.31 17.18 -40.38
C SER A 421 -10.44 16.95 -39.37
N GLU A 422 -10.16 16.82 -38.08
CA GLU A 422 -11.18 16.60 -37.04
C GLU A 422 -11.50 17.90 -36.26
N PRO A 423 -12.76 18.11 -35.83
CA PRO A 423 -13.18 19.37 -35.23
C PRO A 423 -12.40 19.69 -33.94
N GLN A 424 -11.80 20.88 -33.90
CA GLN A 424 -10.99 21.45 -32.81
C GLN A 424 -11.81 21.78 -31.53
N GLY A 425 -12.61 20.84 -31.03
CA GLY A 425 -13.39 20.97 -29.80
C GLY A 425 -13.09 19.85 -28.80
N LEU A 426 -13.40 20.08 -27.51
CA LEU A 426 -13.35 19.05 -26.46
C LEU A 426 -14.48 18.03 -26.65
N THR A 427 -14.42 17.23 -27.71
CA THR A 427 -15.36 16.14 -27.99
C THR A 427 -14.84 14.81 -27.43
N PRO A 428 -15.72 13.82 -27.16
CA PRO A 428 -15.27 12.51 -26.71
C PRO A 428 -14.27 11.87 -27.70
N GLY A 429 -13.11 11.44 -27.21
CA GLY A 429 -12.01 10.88 -28.00
C GLY A 429 -11.05 11.89 -28.63
N SER A 430 -11.21 13.19 -28.38
CA SER A 430 -10.40 14.26 -28.99
C SER A 430 -9.06 14.55 -28.30
N ILE A 431 -8.73 13.84 -27.22
CA ILE A 431 -7.45 14.01 -26.50
C ILE A 431 -6.72 12.68 -26.52
N THR A 432 -5.51 12.65 -27.04
CA THR A 432 -4.62 11.48 -26.91
C THR A 432 -3.91 11.58 -25.55
N GLU A 433 -4.07 10.55 -24.71
CA GLU A 433 -3.37 10.42 -23.43
C GLU A 433 -2.30 9.34 -23.59
N THR A 434 -1.03 9.72 -23.55
CA THR A 434 0.08 8.76 -23.59
C THR A 434 0.61 8.56 -22.18
N VAL A 435 0.28 7.43 -21.57
CA VAL A 435 0.80 7.03 -20.27
C VAL A 435 2.15 6.35 -20.46
N ILE A 436 3.18 6.83 -19.77
CA ILE A 436 4.55 6.36 -19.92
C ILE A 436 5.03 5.80 -18.59
N LEU A 437 5.33 4.50 -18.56
CA LEU A 437 6.02 3.84 -17.47
C LEU A 437 7.51 3.74 -17.81
N SER A 438 8.33 4.54 -17.14
CA SER A 438 9.79 4.49 -17.24
C SER A 438 10.35 3.66 -16.09
N VAL A 439 11.07 2.58 -16.40
CA VAL A 439 11.72 1.70 -15.43
C VAL A 439 13.24 1.93 -15.50
N PHE A 440 13.82 2.38 -14.40
CA PHE A 440 15.24 2.70 -14.29
C PHE A 440 16.02 1.48 -13.78
N VAL A 441 17.05 1.07 -14.51
CA VAL A 441 17.83 -0.14 -14.22
C VAL A 441 19.33 0.13 -14.21
N ASN A 442 20.03 -0.53 -13.29
CA ASN A 442 21.49 -0.50 -13.19
C ASN A 442 22.16 -1.66 -13.94
N LEU A 443 21.65 -1.97 -15.13
CA LEU A 443 22.10 -3.10 -15.95
C LEU A 443 22.29 -2.69 -17.42
N SER A 444 23.49 -2.22 -17.75
CA SER A 444 23.91 -1.85 -19.10
C SER A 444 24.34 -3.08 -19.94
N GLN A 445 23.43 -4.03 -20.20
CA GLN A 445 23.73 -5.27 -20.94
C GLN A 445 22.93 -5.37 -22.24
N PHE A 446 23.46 -4.73 -23.29
CA PHE A 446 22.86 -4.70 -24.63
C PHE A 446 23.40 -5.76 -25.59
N SER A 447 24.13 -6.76 -25.07
CA SER A 447 24.65 -7.87 -25.89
C SER A 447 23.50 -8.59 -26.61
N LYS A 448 23.62 -8.74 -27.93
CA LYS A 448 22.64 -9.45 -28.75
C LYS A 448 22.50 -10.90 -28.26
N THR A 449 21.26 -11.36 -28.14
CA THR A 449 20.94 -12.75 -27.76
C THR A 449 19.99 -13.34 -28.80
N SER A 450 20.02 -14.66 -28.99
CA SER A 450 18.98 -15.33 -29.77
C SER A 450 17.62 -15.06 -29.13
N CYS A 451 16.67 -14.58 -29.93
CA CYS A 451 15.29 -14.43 -29.50
C CYS A 451 14.58 -15.77 -29.70
N ASP A 452 14.79 -16.72 -28.79
CA ASP A 452 14.21 -18.07 -28.86
C ASP A 452 12.72 -18.09 -28.49
N ASN A 453 11.97 -17.05 -28.88
CA ASN A 453 10.59 -16.79 -28.48
C ASN A 453 10.36 -16.70 -26.95
N SER A 454 11.41 -16.40 -26.18
CA SER A 454 11.36 -16.33 -24.71
C SER A 454 10.68 -15.07 -24.19
N CYS A 455 10.69 -13.98 -24.94
CA CYS A 455 9.99 -12.75 -24.60
C CYS A 455 8.54 -12.85 -25.08
N VAL A 456 7.60 -12.88 -24.14
CA VAL A 456 6.15 -12.98 -24.38
C VAL A 456 5.52 -11.66 -23.97
N TYR A 457 4.49 -11.22 -24.69
CA TYR A 457 3.76 -9.96 -24.48
C TYR A 457 4.53 -8.68 -24.82
N GLY A 458 5.86 -8.68 -24.82
CA GLY A 458 6.66 -7.51 -25.19
C GLY A 458 7.76 -7.83 -26.19
N ARG A 459 8.08 -6.85 -27.03
CA ARG A 459 9.33 -6.83 -27.81
C ARG A 459 10.04 -5.50 -27.67
N LEU A 460 11.36 -5.52 -27.81
CA LEU A 460 12.16 -4.31 -27.95
C LEU A 460 11.72 -3.55 -29.21
N ASP A 461 11.48 -2.25 -29.07
CA ASP A 461 11.32 -1.35 -30.20
C ASP A 461 12.71 -0.96 -30.73
N GLU A 462 13.02 -1.44 -31.93
CA GLU A 462 14.33 -1.31 -32.56
C GLU A 462 14.69 0.12 -32.95
N ASP A 463 13.70 0.99 -33.10
CA ASP A 463 13.88 2.38 -33.51
C ASP A 463 14.23 3.27 -32.32
N THR A 464 13.93 2.80 -31.10
CA THR A 464 14.20 3.52 -29.84
C THR A 464 15.48 3.07 -29.14
N LEU A 465 16.15 2.02 -29.65
CA LEU A 465 17.33 1.44 -29.03
C LEU A 465 18.52 2.42 -29.05
N SER A 466 19.00 2.76 -27.87
CA SER A 466 20.20 3.59 -27.65
C SER A 466 21.08 3.02 -26.54
N ASP A 467 22.21 3.68 -26.28
CA ASP A 467 23.08 3.42 -25.13
C ASP A 467 22.42 3.74 -23.78
N THR A 468 21.34 4.54 -23.78
CA THR A 468 20.59 4.93 -22.59
C THR A 468 19.35 4.08 -22.31
N GLY A 469 18.95 3.20 -23.24
CA GLY A 469 17.74 2.38 -23.07
C GLY A 469 16.98 2.10 -24.36
N PHE A 470 15.73 1.66 -24.20
CA PHE A 470 14.79 1.37 -25.29
C PHE A 470 13.34 1.35 -24.77
N GLU A 471 12.38 1.40 -25.70
CA GLU A 471 10.97 1.15 -25.44
C GLU A 471 10.59 -0.33 -25.66
N ILE A 472 9.58 -0.79 -24.92
CA ILE A 472 8.94 -2.09 -25.11
C ILE A 472 7.64 -1.86 -25.87
N HIS A 473 7.59 -2.38 -27.09
CA HIS A 473 6.37 -2.48 -27.86
C HIS A 473 5.55 -3.68 -27.36
N MET A 474 4.33 -3.41 -26.90
CA MET A 474 3.38 -4.42 -26.42
C MET A 474 2.83 -5.25 -27.60
N LEU A 475 2.86 -6.58 -27.49
CA LEU A 475 2.38 -7.53 -28.49
C LEU A 475 1.03 -8.17 -28.13
N ASP A 476 0.03 -7.98 -28.98
CA ASP A 476 -1.32 -8.51 -28.76
C ASP A 476 -1.36 -10.04 -28.54
N GLY A 477 -2.29 -10.49 -27.70
CA GLY A 477 -2.73 -11.89 -27.63
C GLY A 477 -1.68 -12.90 -27.22
N GLY A 478 -0.63 -12.49 -26.48
CA GLY A 478 0.47 -13.39 -26.12
C GLY A 478 1.49 -13.58 -27.25
N GLY A 479 1.60 -12.60 -28.15
CA GLY A 479 2.64 -12.55 -29.16
C GLY A 479 4.04 -12.69 -28.57
N LYS A 480 4.94 -13.22 -29.41
CA LYS A 480 6.35 -13.49 -29.07
C LYS A 480 7.24 -12.48 -29.77
N CYS A 481 8.34 -12.10 -29.12
CA CYS A 481 9.31 -11.20 -29.72
C CYS A 481 9.98 -11.84 -30.94
N THR A 482 9.97 -11.11 -32.05
CA THR A 482 10.66 -11.47 -33.30
C THR A 482 11.74 -10.45 -33.68
N SER A 483 12.17 -9.61 -32.74
CA SER A 483 13.18 -8.57 -33.00
C SER A 483 14.56 -9.19 -33.21
N ASP A 484 15.23 -8.79 -34.29
CA ASP A 484 16.60 -9.20 -34.60
C ASP A 484 17.64 -8.49 -33.71
N LYS A 485 17.23 -7.43 -33.02
CA LYS A 485 18.04 -6.68 -32.04
C LYS A 485 17.71 -7.03 -30.58
N CYS A 486 16.97 -8.12 -30.34
CA CYS A 486 16.72 -8.61 -28.99
C CYS A 486 18.03 -8.80 -28.21
N ASN A 487 18.10 -8.19 -27.03
CA ASN A 487 19.29 -8.19 -26.19
C ASN A 487 19.00 -8.77 -24.80
N PHE A 488 20.05 -8.95 -24.00
CA PHE A 488 19.94 -9.52 -22.66
C PHE A 488 18.94 -8.75 -21.79
N LEU A 489 19.01 -7.42 -21.79
CA LEU A 489 18.14 -6.57 -20.98
C LEU A 489 16.66 -6.72 -21.37
N CYS A 490 16.35 -6.81 -22.67
CA CYS A 490 15.00 -7.08 -23.16
C CYS A 490 14.49 -8.45 -22.67
N ARG A 491 15.32 -9.50 -22.73
CA ARG A 491 14.94 -10.85 -22.23
C ARG A 491 14.70 -10.83 -20.73
N TRP A 492 15.60 -10.21 -19.98
CA TRP A 492 15.45 -10.05 -18.54
C TRP A 492 14.16 -9.31 -18.19
N PHE A 493 13.91 -8.16 -18.83
CA PHE A 493 12.74 -7.35 -18.55
C PHE A 493 11.45 -8.13 -18.82
N ASN A 494 11.34 -8.78 -19.99
CA ASN A 494 10.16 -9.58 -20.32
C ASN A 494 9.97 -10.78 -19.39
N LYS A 495 11.06 -11.43 -18.95
CA LYS A 495 10.98 -12.56 -18.01
C LYS A 495 10.52 -12.12 -16.62
N LYS A 496 11.10 -11.03 -16.08
CA LYS A 496 10.77 -10.52 -14.74
C LYS A 496 9.39 -9.84 -14.70
N ASN A 497 9.04 -9.10 -15.74
CA ASN A 497 7.86 -8.22 -15.78
C ASN A 497 6.75 -8.73 -16.71
N ALA A 498 6.70 -10.03 -17.00
CA ALA A 498 5.69 -10.62 -17.90
C ALA A 498 4.25 -10.24 -17.49
N TYR A 499 3.93 -10.38 -16.20
CA TYR A 499 2.61 -10.04 -15.66
C TYR A 499 2.30 -8.53 -15.76
N LEU A 500 3.31 -7.66 -15.58
CA LEU A 500 3.16 -6.22 -15.75
C LEU A 500 2.83 -5.85 -17.20
N VAL A 501 3.57 -6.40 -18.16
CA VAL A 501 3.31 -6.15 -19.59
C VAL A 501 1.92 -6.67 -19.98
N GLN A 502 1.54 -7.86 -19.51
CA GLN A 502 0.21 -8.42 -19.72
C GLN A 502 -0.90 -7.53 -19.11
N GLU A 503 -0.71 -7.01 -17.90
CA GLU A 503 -1.67 -6.15 -17.21
C GLU A 503 -1.85 -4.82 -17.96
N MET A 504 -0.74 -4.20 -18.41
CA MET A 504 -0.77 -2.94 -19.17
C MET A 504 -1.47 -3.10 -20.52
N GLN A 505 -1.21 -4.21 -21.23
CA GLN A 505 -1.95 -4.56 -22.45
C GLN A 505 -3.44 -4.70 -22.20
N ALA A 506 -3.83 -5.44 -21.17
CA ALA A 506 -5.22 -5.69 -20.86
C ALA A 506 -5.95 -4.38 -20.48
N LEU A 507 -5.25 -3.48 -19.78
CA LEU A 507 -5.74 -2.15 -19.43
C LEU A 507 -5.92 -1.28 -20.67
N GLU A 508 -4.90 -1.15 -21.53
CA GLU A 508 -4.99 -0.38 -22.77
C GLU A 508 -6.12 -0.91 -23.68
N ALA A 509 -6.19 -2.22 -23.89
CA ALA A 509 -7.25 -2.84 -24.68
C ALA A 509 -8.64 -2.67 -24.05
N TYR A 510 -8.74 -2.58 -22.72
CA TYR A 510 -9.99 -2.24 -22.05
C TYR A 510 -10.39 -0.78 -22.30
N LEU A 511 -9.45 0.16 -22.19
CA LEU A 511 -9.71 1.59 -22.42
C LEU A 511 -10.13 1.87 -23.86
N HIS A 512 -9.55 1.16 -24.85
CA HIS A 512 -9.97 1.26 -26.26
C HIS A 512 -11.35 0.63 -26.53
N ARG A 513 -11.79 -0.36 -25.75
CA ARG A 513 -13.13 -0.97 -25.87
C ARG A 513 -14.23 -0.12 -25.26
N VAL A 514 -13.90 0.86 -24.41
CA VAL A 514 -14.89 1.81 -23.89
C VAL A 514 -15.44 2.62 -25.07
N PRO A 515 -16.78 2.70 -25.23
CA PRO A 515 -17.38 3.45 -26.34
C PRO A 515 -16.82 4.88 -26.40
N VAL A 516 -16.45 5.36 -27.60
CA VAL A 516 -15.86 6.70 -27.79
C VAL A 516 -16.74 7.79 -27.15
N LYS A 517 -18.07 7.67 -27.25
CA LYS A 517 -19.03 8.60 -26.62
C LYS A 517 -18.94 8.67 -25.09
N GLU A 518 -18.31 7.70 -24.45
CA GLU A 518 -18.16 7.57 -23.00
C GLU A 518 -16.73 7.85 -22.49
N ARG A 519 -15.77 8.13 -23.39
CA ARG A 519 -14.39 8.47 -23.03
C ARG A 519 -13.94 9.78 -23.69
N PHE A 520 -13.24 10.63 -22.94
CA PHE A 520 -12.61 11.84 -23.50
C PHE A 520 -11.23 11.55 -24.07
N TYR A 521 -10.56 10.55 -23.50
CA TYR A 521 -9.16 10.24 -23.79
C TYR A 521 -9.05 8.99 -24.66
N ASP A 522 -8.20 9.07 -25.68
CA ASP A 522 -7.63 7.93 -26.37
C ASP A 522 -6.30 7.56 -25.70
N THR A 523 -6.35 6.61 -24.77
CA THR A 523 -5.21 6.27 -23.92
C THR A 523 -4.30 5.25 -24.59
N ARG A 524 -3.02 5.60 -24.74
CA ARG A 524 -1.93 4.70 -25.14
C ARG A 524 -0.96 4.51 -23.98
N ILE A 525 -0.36 3.34 -23.86
CA ILE A 525 0.59 3.00 -22.80
C ILE A 525 1.93 2.64 -23.42
N ILE A 526 2.99 3.30 -22.96
CA ILE A 526 4.38 3.06 -23.38
C ILE A 526 5.19 2.60 -22.17
N ILE A 527 6.03 1.59 -22.36
CA ILE A 527 6.98 1.13 -21.36
C ILE A 527 8.39 1.47 -21.84
N ARG A 528 9.15 2.22 -21.04
CA ARG A 528 10.55 2.59 -21.28
C ARG A 528 11.45 1.86 -20.30
N VAL A 529 12.51 1.23 -20.80
CA VAL A 529 13.60 0.68 -19.99
C VAL A 529 14.79 1.62 -20.12
N ILE A 530 15.17 2.27 -19.02
CA ILE A 530 16.21 3.29 -19.00
C ILE A 530 17.39 2.80 -18.18
N VAL A 531 18.58 2.82 -18.77
CA VAL A 531 19.83 2.49 -18.08
C VAL A 531 20.36 3.75 -17.40
N SER A 532 20.17 3.84 -16.09
CA SER A 532 20.55 4.99 -15.27
C SER A 532 22.02 4.95 -14.81
N ASN A 533 22.56 3.74 -14.63
CA ASN A 533 23.88 3.50 -14.08
C ASN A 533 24.59 2.33 -14.78
N PRO A 534 25.94 2.31 -14.79
CA PRO A 534 26.69 1.15 -15.28
C PRO A 534 26.37 -0.09 -14.43
N THR A 535 26.52 -1.28 -15.01
CA THR A 535 26.28 -2.55 -14.32
C THR A 535 27.03 -2.65 -12.98
N ARG A 536 26.29 -2.80 -11.88
CA ARG A 536 26.86 -2.96 -10.51
C ARG A 536 26.82 -4.38 -9.96
N LEU A 537 26.37 -5.35 -10.76
CA LEU A 537 26.30 -6.76 -10.35
C LEU A 537 27.68 -7.43 -10.38
N SER A 538 27.95 -8.28 -9.39
CA SER A 538 29.11 -9.16 -9.44
C SER A 538 28.94 -10.20 -10.57
N PRO A 539 30.05 -10.76 -11.12
CA PRO A 539 29.98 -11.80 -12.14
C PRO A 539 29.13 -13.01 -11.73
N GLU A 540 29.19 -13.38 -10.45
CA GLU A 540 28.40 -14.47 -9.87
C GLU A 540 26.89 -14.20 -9.94
N LEU A 541 26.44 -13.03 -9.49
CA LEU A 541 25.03 -12.64 -9.55
C LEU A 541 24.55 -12.50 -10.99
N PHE A 542 25.40 -12.01 -11.88
CA PHE A 542 25.07 -11.92 -13.31
C PHE A 542 24.85 -13.30 -13.94
N GLU A 543 25.69 -14.29 -13.61
CA GLU A 543 25.50 -15.66 -14.10
C GLU A 543 24.21 -16.31 -13.59
N ILE A 544 23.72 -15.94 -12.39
CA ILE A 544 22.41 -16.38 -11.89
C ILE A 544 21.27 -15.83 -12.77
N LEU A 545 21.32 -14.53 -13.12
CA LEU A 545 20.33 -13.94 -14.04
C LEU A 545 20.35 -14.67 -15.38
N LYS A 546 21.54 -14.83 -15.95
CA LYS A 546 21.73 -15.46 -17.26
C LYS A 546 21.20 -16.89 -17.34
N LYS A 547 21.33 -17.68 -16.27
CA LYS A 547 20.80 -19.06 -16.21
C LYS A 547 19.28 -19.16 -16.24
N GLN A 548 18.56 -18.08 -15.90
CA GLN A 548 17.09 -18.05 -15.85
C GLN A 548 16.43 -17.47 -17.12
N LEU A 549 17.24 -16.90 -18.03
CA LEU A 549 16.78 -16.33 -19.30
C LEU A 549 16.84 -17.36 -20.40
#